data_AF-A0A9D4QEV9-F1
#
_entry.id   AF-A0A9D4QEV9-F1
#
_cell.length_a   1.000
_cell.length_b   1.000
_cell.length_c   1.000
_cell.angle_alpha   90.00
_cell.angle_beta   90.00
_cell.angle_gamma   90.00
#
_symmetry.space_group_name_H-M   'P 1'
#
loop_
_entity.id
_entity.type
_entity.pdbx_description
1 polymer ?
#
loop_
_entity_poly.entity_id
_entity_poly.type
_entity_poly.pdbx_seq_one_letter_code
_entity_poly.pdbx_strand_id
1 'polypeptide(L)'
;METSVVTSERDPLLPNEPCVASMATPPRSLGKKKSGHILNSDSRNMLFHCYTYWRNREPERSVEDTSKFVADMLGVGERTVFRVREEVKASHFSGGKLTTPSRKRPRNAEKSRRSAKFDSFTLCALGKNITYGKRMIKKQLLDLIASVKSRFLSYIVDNTAVKAGCIVLWLPPYHCEFNAIEPVWAKVKNGVAPYNRDLQLSTVDAILSDKIKQTKRSAASPMFAAISLRRLTAQNKHTRHKLCIISSQ
;
A
#
# COMPACT_ATOMS: atom_id res chain seq x y z
N MET A 1 54.77 53.64 -7.60
CA MET A 1 55.82 52.79 -7.04
C MET A 1 55.18 52.13 -5.82
N GLU A 2 54.49 51.00 -6.00
CA GLU A 2 55.08 49.64 -5.97
C GLU A 2 55.86 49.42 -4.65
N THR A 3 55.67 48.39 -3.83
CA THR A 3 55.13 47.02 -3.98
C THR A 3 55.08 46.42 -2.55
N SER A 4 54.00 45.74 -2.12
CA SER A 4 53.83 44.27 -2.03
C SER A 4 54.68 43.60 -0.91
N VAL A 5 54.17 42.73 -0.02
CA VAL A 5 53.93 41.27 -0.25
C VAL A 5 53.47 40.66 1.11
N VAL A 6 52.26 40.06 1.23
CA VAL A 6 51.93 38.59 1.31
C VAL A 6 52.00 38.02 2.74
N THR A 7 51.18 37.10 3.28
CA THR A 7 49.93 36.35 2.97
C THR A 7 49.58 35.51 4.22
N SER A 8 48.35 34.98 4.28
CA SER A 8 47.98 33.66 4.87
C SER A 8 47.86 33.64 6.41
N GLU A 9 46.72 33.25 6.99
CA GLU A 9 46.16 31.89 6.91
C GLU A 9 44.63 31.85 6.81
N ARG A 10 44.15 30.89 6.00
CA ARG A 10 42.81 30.29 6.12
C ARG A 10 42.91 29.14 7.10
N ASP A 11 41.88 28.94 7.92
CA ASP A 11 41.17 27.67 8.15
C ASP A 11 40.34 27.74 9.45
N PRO A 12 39.39 26.83 9.73
CA PRO A 12 38.65 25.95 8.82
C PRO A 12 37.13 25.99 9.08
N LEU A 13 36.40 25.43 8.12
CA LEU A 13 34.99 25.08 8.17
C LEU A 13 34.57 24.46 9.52
N LEU A 14 33.68 25.13 10.25
CA LEU A 14 32.89 24.50 11.30
C LEU A 14 31.58 23.92 10.73
N PRO A 15 31.11 22.79 11.26
CA PRO A 15 30.18 21.91 10.56
C PRO A 15 28.73 22.28 10.87
N ASN A 16 27.92 22.36 9.81
CA ASN A 16 26.46 22.29 9.82
C ASN A 16 25.75 23.39 10.63
N GLU A 17 25.81 24.61 10.13
CA GLU A 17 24.83 25.66 10.39
C GLU A 17 23.42 25.15 9.99
N PRO A 18 22.47 24.96 10.93
CA PRO A 18 21.11 24.59 10.58
C PRO A 18 20.41 25.82 10.00
N CYS A 19 20.51 26.00 8.67
CA CYS A 19 19.67 26.85 7.82
C CYS A 19 19.05 28.07 8.55
N VAL A 20 19.90 28.99 9.03
CA VAL A 20 19.49 30.21 9.76
C VAL A 20 19.07 31.34 8.80
N ALA A 21 19.01 31.07 7.50
CA ALA A 21 18.76 32.07 6.45
C ALA A 21 17.26 32.36 6.16
N SER A 22 16.35 32.25 7.14
CA SER A 22 14.92 32.56 6.90
C SER A 22 14.14 33.11 8.10
N MET A 23 14.70 34.10 8.82
CA MET A 23 13.95 34.86 9.85
C MET A 23 14.09 36.39 9.67
N ALA A 24 14.44 36.88 8.47
CA ALA A 24 14.26 38.30 8.12
C ALA A 24 12.77 38.66 7.93
N THR A 25 11.91 37.66 7.83
CA THR A 25 10.45 37.77 7.91
C THR A 25 9.96 37.16 9.23
N PRO A 26 9.05 37.83 9.95
CA PRO A 26 8.45 37.24 11.15
C PRO A 26 7.77 35.90 10.79
N PRO A 27 7.87 34.86 11.64
CA PRO A 27 7.23 33.58 11.39
C PRO A 27 5.73 33.79 11.16
N ARG A 28 5.14 32.98 10.26
CA ARG A 28 3.71 33.03 9.96
C ARG A 28 2.92 32.94 11.27
N SER A 29 2.12 33.96 11.56
CA SER A 29 1.30 33.99 12.77
C SER A 29 0.36 32.79 12.82
N LEU A 30 0.15 32.21 14.01
CA LEU A 30 -0.72 31.03 14.20
C LEU A 30 -2.21 31.38 14.17
N GLY A 31 -2.53 32.68 14.11
CA GLY A 31 -3.87 33.24 14.22
C GLY A 31 -4.45 33.14 15.63
N LYS A 32 -5.33 34.08 15.99
CA LYS A 32 -6.02 34.07 17.30
C LYS A 32 -6.86 32.80 17.44
N LYS A 33 -6.55 31.96 18.43
CA LYS A 33 -7.33 30.75 18.75
C LYS A 33 -8.33 31.01 19.88
N LYS A 34 -9.47 30.31 19.85
CA LYS A 34 -10.43 30.32 20.97
C LYS A 34 -9.76 29.82 22.25
N SER A 35 -10.16 30.37 23.39
CA SER A 35 -9.71 29.91 24.71
C SER A 35 -9.92 28.40 24.85
N GLY A 36 -8.92 27.69 25.40
CA GLY A 36 -8.95 26.22 25.57
C GLY A 36 -8.49 25.40 24.35
N HIS A 37 -8.19 26.02 23.22
CA HIS A 37 -7.64 25.31 22.05
C HIS A 37 -6.22 24.78 22.33
N ILE A 38 -6.00 23.48 22.15
CA ILE A 38 -4.69 22.83 22.32
C ILE A 38 -3.84 23.08 21.07
N LEU A 39 -2.61 23.57 21.23
CA LEU A 39 -1.70 23.78 20.11
C LEU A 39 -1.13 22.45 19.62
N ASN A 40 -1.03 22.30 18.29
CA ASN A 40 -0.39 21.15 17.67
C ASN A 40 1.13 21.13 17.94
N SER A 41 1.77 19.97 17.76
CA SER A 41 3.21 19.77 17.97
C SER A 41 4.08 20.77 17.21
N ASP A 42 3.73 21.06 15.96
CA ASP A 42 4.55 21.89 15.09
C ASP A 42 4.46 23.36 15.50
N SER A 43 3.25 23.81 15.85
CA SER A 43 3.02 25.14 16.42
C SER A 43 3.73 25.32 17.78
N ARG A 44 3.81 24.26 18.59
CA ARG A 44 4.52 24.27 19.88
C ARG A 44 6.03 24.35 19.69
N ASN A 45 6.59 23.62 18.73
CA ASN A 45 8.01 23.72 18.38
C ASN A 45 8.34 25.11 17.85
N MET A 46 7.51 25.68 16.97
CA MET A 46 7.73 27.03 16.47
C MET A 46 7.73 28.07 17.60
N LEU A 47 6.79 27.95 18.56
CA LEU A 47 6.76 28.79 19.76
C LEU A 47 8.05 28.66 20.57
N PHE A 48 8.50 27.43 20.83
CA PHE A 48 9.74 27.18 21.57
C PHE A 48 10.95 27.79 20.88
N HIS A 49 11.14 27.54 19.58
CA HIS A 49 12.27 28.07 18.82
C HIS A 49 12.26 29.61 18.75
N CYS A 50 11.09 30.23 18.58
CA CYS A 50 10.97 31.68 18.64
C CYS A 50 11.38 32.23 20.01
N TYR A 51 10.89 31.61 21.10
CA TYR A 51 11.25 32.01 22.45
C TYR A 51 12.75 31.88 22.73
N THR A 52 13.35 30.73 22.38
CA THR A 52 14.80 30.52 22.56
C THR A 52 15.63 31.51 21.75
N TYR A 53 15.20 31.82 20.52
CA TYR A 53 15.89 32.76 19.64
C TYR A 53 15.93 34.17 20.24
N TRP A 54 14.77 34.68 20.68
CA TRP A 54 14.68 36.02 21.28
C TRP A 54 15.37 36.10 22.64
N ARG A 55 15.32 35.03 23.43
CA ARG A 55 16.04 34.95 24.71
C ARG A 55 17.56 35.04 24.52
N ASN A 56 18.09 34.46 23.45
CA ASN A 56 19.52 34.51 23.14
C ASN A 56 19.96 35.86 22.56
N ARG A 57 19.06 36.61 21.91
CA ARG A 57 19.37 37.92 21.33
C ARG A 57 19.30 39.06 22.34
N GLU A 58 18.36 39.02 23.27
CA GLU A 58 18.13 40.06 24.28
C GLU A 58 18.20 39.44 25.69
N PRO A 59 19.41 39.13 26.19
CA PRO A 59 19.56 38.51 27.51
C PRO A 59 19.09 39.42 28.65
N GLU A 60 19.21 40.74 28.49
CA GLU A 60 18.81 41.77 29.45
C GLU A 60 17.29 41.95 29.59
N ARG A 61 16.51 41.49 28.61
CA ARG A 61 15.05 41.61 28.64
C ARG A 61 14.46 40.66 29.69
N SER A 62 13.38 41.06 30.37
CA SER A 62 12.74 40.15 31.32
C SER A 62 12.13 38.92 30.62
N VAL A 63 12.03 37.83 31.37
CA VAL A 63 11.44 36.57 30.91
C VAL A 63 9.96 36.75 30.56
N GLU A 64 9.26 37.54 31.38
CA GLU A 64 7.85 37.90 31.20
C GLU A 64 7.67 38.74 29.92
N ASP A 65 8.51 39.76 29.73
CA ASP A 65 8.45 40.63 28.56
C ASP A 65 8.76 39.88 27.26
N THR A 66 9.70 38.93 27.32
CA THR A 66 9.99 38.03 26.18
C THR A 66 8.79 37.13 25.87
N SER A 67 8.13 36.61 26.91
CA SER A 67 6.96 35.73 26.76
C SER A 67 5.77 36.49 26.17
N LYS A 68 5.56 37.73 26.61
CA LYS A 68 4.53 38.65 26.12
C LYS A 68 4.77 39.00 24.65
N PHE A 69 6.01 39.32 24.31
CA PHE A 69 6.42 39.62 22.94
C PHE A 69 6.21 38.44 21.97
N VAL A 70 6.64 37.24 22.36
CA VAL A 70 6.44 36.03 21.53
C VAL A 70 4.96 35.67 21.41
N ALA A 71 4.17 35.90 22.46
CA ALA A 71 2.72 35.71 22.44
C ALA A 71 2.05 36.62 21.39
N ASP A 72 2.42 37.90 21.38
CA ASP A 72 1.91 38.88 20.42
C ASP A 72 2.37 38.58 18.99
N MET A 73 3.64 38.21 18.82
CA MET A 73 4.23 37.87 17.52
C MET A 73 3.55 36.65 16.87
N LEU A 74 3.27 35.61 17.67
CA LEU A 74 2.67 34.37 17.16
C LEU A 74 1.14 34.35 17.21
N GLY A 75 0.51 35.32 17.88
CA GLY A 75 -0.94 35.39 18.08
C GLY A 75 -1.47 34.30 19.03
N VAL A 76 -0.66 33.88 19.99
CA VAL A 76 -1.01 32.85 21.00
C VAL A 76 -1.22 33.49 22.36
N GLY A 77 -2.03 32.88 23.23
CA GLY A 77 -2.21 33.41 24.58
C GLY A 77 -0.93 33.24 25.43
N GLU A 78 -0.58 34.25 26.21
CA GLU A 78 0.61 34.27 27.08
C GLU A 78 0.70 33.04 28.00
N ARG A 79 -0.43 32.61 28.58
CA ARG A 79 -0.51 31.36 29.38
C ARG A 79 -0.06 30.11 28.64
N THR A 80 -0.20 30.09 27.30
CA THR A 80 0.28 28.99 26.47
C THR A 80 1.80 29.00 26.39
N VAL A 81 2.41 30.17 26.23
CA VAL A 81 3.87 30.34 26.17
C VAL A 81 4.49 29.85 27.48
N PHE A 82 3.94 30.31 28.62
CA PHE A 82 4.36 29.84 29.94
C PHE A 82 4.22 28.33 30.09
N ARG A 83 3.07 27.75 29.74
CA ARG A 83 2.87 26.30 29.84
C ARG A 83 3.87 25.50 29.01
N VAL A 84 4.11 25.91 27.75
CA VAL A 84 5.08 25.22 26.87
C VAL A 84 6.49 25.31 27.44
N ARG A 85 6.89 26.48 27.97
CA ARG A 85 8.19 26.68 28.61
C ARG A 85 8.39 25.78 29.82
N GLU A 86 7.41 25.74 30.73
CA GLU A 86 7.48 24.89 31.92
C GLU A 86 7.47 23.39 31.55
N GLU A 87 6.70 22.99 30.54
CA GLU A 87 6.71 21.60 30.02
C GLU A 87 8.08 21.22 29.43
N VAL A 88 8.73 22.13 28.69
CA VAL A 88 10.10 21.95 28.15
C VAL A 88 11.13 21.84 29.27
N LYS A 89 11.04 22.73 30.27
CA LYS A 89 11.95 22.74 31.43
C LYS A 89 11.82 21.46 32.24
N ALA A 90 10.59 20.99 32.48
CA ALA A 90 10.32 19.75 33.20
C ALA A 90 10.82 18.50 32.43
N SER A 91 10.81 18.53 31.11
CA SER A 91 11.21 17.39 30.26
C SER A 91 12.69 17.35 29.88
N HIS A 92 13.52 18.29 30.34
CA HIS A 92 14.93 18.41 29.93
C HIS A 92 15.11 18.34 28.41
N PHE A 93 14.20 18.99 27.68
CA PHE A 93 14.09 18.85 26.24
C PHE A 93 15.21 19.61 25.50
N SER A 94 16.10 18.86 24.85
CA SER A 94 17.29 19.39 24.15
C SER A 94 17.15 19.41 22.61
N GLY A 95 15.92 19.57 22.08
CA GLY A 95 15.68 19.74 20.63
C GLY A 95 14.98 18.57 19.91
N GLY A 96 13.94 17.99 20.52
CA GLY A 96 13.08 16.97 19.88
C GLY A 96 11.79 17.55 19.28
N LYS A 97 10.72 16.74 19.20
CA LYS A 97 9.37 17.21 18.84
C LYS A 97 8.50 17.34 20.09
N LEU A 98 7.98 18.54 20.38
CA LEU A 98 7.04 18.74 21.49
C LEU A 98 5.72 18.01 21.19
N THR A 99 5.41 17.01 22.00
CA THR A 99 4.15 16.26 21.87
C THR A 99 2.96 17.09 22.36
N THR A 100 1.83 16.93 21.70
CA THR A 100 0.55 17.52 22.12
C THR A 100 0.11 16.92 23.46
N PRO A 101 -0.31 17.73 24.45
CA PRO A 101 -0.89 17.23 25.69
C PRO A 101 -2.10 16.34 25.38
N SER A 102 -1.91 15.02 25.48
CA SER A 102 -2.95 14.05 25.13
C SER A 102 -3.83 13.80 26.36
N ARG A 103 -5.12 14.14 26.24
CA ARG A 103 -6.11 13.77 27.25
C ARG A 103 -6.34 12.26 27.13
N LYS A 104 -5.72 11.46 28.01
CA LYS A 104 -6.01 10.03 28.09
C LYS A 104 -7.50 9.84 28.37
N ARG A 105 -8.26 9.34 27.40
CA ARG A 105 -9.61 8.82 27.66
C ARG A 105 -9.44 7.55 28.52
N PRO A 106 -10.12 7.42 29.67
CA PRO A 106 -10.12 6.15 30.39
C PRO A 106 -10.65 5.08 29.44
N ARG A 107 -9.86 4.03 29.21
CA ARG A 107 -10.27 2.89 28.40
C ARG A 107 -11.38 2.19 29.20
N ASN A 108 -12.63 2.36 28.77
CA ASN A 108 -13.76 1.69 29.40
C ASN A 108 -13.63 0.17 29.14
N ALA A 109 -13.12 -0.55 30.13
CA ALA A 109 -12.89 -2.00 30.06
C ALA A 109 -14.21 -2.77 29.81
N GLU A 110 -15.34 -2.25 30.31
CA GLU A 110 -16.68 -2.81 30.11
C GLU A 110 -17.10 -2.79 28.63
N LYS A 111 -16.81 -1.70 27.90
CA LYS A 111 -17.12 -1.59 26.46
C LYS A 111 -16.24 -2.49 25.59
N SER A 112 -15.10 -2.97 26.09
CA SER A 112 -14.29 -4.00 25.41
C SER A 112 -14.91 -5.40 25.49
N ARG A 113 -15.86 -5.62 26.39
CA ARG A 113 -16.61 -6.89 26.54
C ARG A 113 -17.90 -6.93 25.70
N ARG A 114 -18.19 -5.91 24.90
CA ARG A 114 -19.37 -5.91 24.01
C ARG A 114 -19.28 -7.09 23.06
N SER A 115 -20.32 -7.93 23.11
CA SER A 115 -20.57 -9.21 22.41
C SER A 115 -19.43 -9.65 21.51
N ALA A 116 -18.84 -10.83 21.75
CA ALA A 116 -17.88 -11.43 20.83
C ALA A 116 -18.48 -11.47 19.41
N LYS A 117 -18.19 -10.43 18.63
CA LYS A 117 -18.51 -10.36 17.22
C LYS A 117 -17.48 -11.30 16.63
N PHE A 118 -17.88 -12.55 16.43
CA PHE A 118 -17.01 -13.58 15.88
C PHE A 118 -16.30 -12.99 14.66
N ASP A 119 -14.96 -13.09 14.64
CA ASP A 119 -14.18 -12.61 13.51
C ASP A 119 -14.58 -13.43 12.27
N SER A 120 -14.41 -12.87 11.07
CA SER A 120 -14.76 -13.51 9.79
C SER A 120 -14.17 -14.93 9.69
N PHE A 121 -12.98 -15.13 10.24
CA PHE A 121 -12.31 -16.43 10.32
C PHE A 121 -13.02 -17.43 11.26
N THR A 122 -13.53 -16.97 12.40
CA THR A 122 -14.27 -17.80 13.35
C THR A 122 -15.63 -18.19 12.78
N LEU A 123 -16.30 -17.26 12.09
CA LEU A 123 -17.53 -17.55 11.34
C LEU A 123 -17.30 -18.57 10.21
N CYS A 124 -16.18 -18.46 9.49
CA CYS A 124 -15.79 -19.41 8.45
C CYS A 124 -15.52 -20.82 9.03
N ALA A 125 -14.81 -20.91 10.16
CA ALA A 125 -14.55 -22.17 10.83
C ALA A 125 -15.84 -22.83 11.34
N LEU A 126 -16.75 -22.05 11.94
CA LEU A 126 -18.06 -22.50 12.38
C LEU A 126 -18.94 -22.99 11.22
N GLY A 127 -19.01 -22.21 10.13
CA GLY A 127 -19.80 -22.58 8.95
C GLY A 127 -19.30 -23.82 8.21
N LYS A 128 -18.04 -24.21 8.42
CA LYS A 128 -17.41 -25.40 7.82
C LYS A 128 -17.25 -26.57 8.80
N ASN A 129 -17.86 -26.50 9.99
CA ASN A 129 -17.75 -27.50 11.06
C ASN A 129 -16.29 -27.87 11.40
N ILE A 130 -15.37 -26.91 11.35
CA ILE A 130 -13.97 -27.15 11.70
C ILE A 130 -13.88 -27.12 13.22
N THR A 131 -13.38 -28.19 13.83
CA THR A 131 -13.11 -28.22 15.28
C THR A 131 -11.94 -27.29 15.60
N TYR A 132 -12.18 -26.25 16.40
CA TYR A 132 -11.13 -25.33 16.87
C TYR A 132 -11.19 -25.15 18.39
N GLY A 133 -10.03 -24.96 19.01
CA GLY A 133 -9.94 -24.69 20.44
C GLY A 133 -10.41 -23.27 20.77
N LYS A 134 -11.31 -23.12 21.73
CA LYS A 134 -11.83 -21.81 22.18
C LYS A 134 -10.74 -20.83 22.68
N ARG A 135 -9.55 -21.34 23.01
CA ARG A 135 -8.37 -20.56 23.45
C ARG A 135 -7.31 -20.34 22.35
N MET A 136 -7.56 -20.78 21.11
CA MET A 136 -6.60 -20.60 20.02
C MET A 136 -6.41 -19.12 19.68
N ILE A 137 -5.14 -18.73 19.47
CA ILE A 137 -4.78 -17.38 19.04
C ILE A 137 -5.05 -17.27 17.53
N LYS A 138 -5.37 -16.06 17.04
CA LYS A 138 -5.70 -15.79 15.63
C LYS A 138 -4.73 -16.43 14.63
N LYS A 139 -3.41 -16.39 14.88
CA LYS A 139 -2.40 -17.04 14.03
C LYS A 139 -2.64 -18.55 13.89
N GLN A 140 -2.82 -19.24 15.02
CA GLN A 140 -3.08 -20.69 15.04
C GLN A 140 -4.38 -21.03 14.31
N LEU A 141 -5.40 -20.17 14.41
CA LEU A 141 -6.66 -20.34 13.68
C LEU A 141 -6.45 -20.17 12.16
N LEU A 142 -5.62 -19.21 11.74
CA LEU A 142 -5.28 -19.02 10.33
C LEU A 142 -4.51 -20.22 9.76
N ASP A 143 -3.56 -20.75 10.51
CA ASP A 143 -2.78 -21.94 10.10
C ASP A 143 -3.71 -23.17 9.95
N LEU A 144 -4.66 -23.34 10.89
CA LEU A 144 -5.69 -24.39 10.80
C LEU A 144 -6.57 -24.21 9.56
N ILE A 145 -7.10 -22.99 9.33
CA ILE A 145 -7.91 -22.70 8.14
C ILE A 145 -7.10 -22.94 6.85
N ALA A 146 -5.82 -22.57 6.81
CA ALA A 146 -4.96 -22.78 5.64
C ALA A 146 -4.78 -24.28 5.33
N SER A 147 -4.57 -25.11 6.35
CA SER A 147 -4.46 -26.57 6.18
C SER A 147 -5.72 -27.24 5.64
N VAL A 148 -6.89 -26.67 5.95
CA VAL A 148 -8.20 -27.22 5.57
C VAL A 148 -8.75 -26.55 4.31
N LYS A 149 -8.18 -25.41 3.89
CA LYS A 149 -8.67 -24.58 2.78
C LYS A 149 -8.86 -25.36 1.50
N SER A 150 -7.89 -26.22 1.15
CA SER A 150 -7.94 -27.03 -0.08
C SER A 150 -9.14 -27.98 -0.14
N ARG A 151 -9.63 -28.47 0.99
CA ARG A 151 -10.80 -29.39 1.05
C ARG A 151 -12.11 -28.71 0.68
N PHE A 152 -12.19 -27.40 0.88
CA PHE A 152 -13.39 -26.60 0.63
C PHE A 152 -13.20 -25.61 -0.51
N LEU A 153 -12.06 -25.64 -1.19
CA LEU A 153 -11.80 -24.80 -2.35
C LEU A 153 -12.41 -25.49 -3.56
N SER A 154 -13.68 -25.21 -3.83
CA SER A 154 -14.34 -25.60 -5.08
C SER A 154 -14.57 -24.34 -5.91
N TYR A 155 -14.13 -24.35 -7.16
CA TYR A 155 -14.48 -23.29 -8.10
C TYR A 155 -15.86 -23.56 -8.69
N ILE A 156 -16.67 -22.51 -8.81
CA ILE A 156 -18.01 -22.61 -9.42
C ILE A 156 -17.90 -23.17 -10.84
N VAL A 157 -16.84 -22.77 -11.57
CA VAL A 157 -16.52 -23.26 -12.92
C VAL A 157 -16.27 -24.77 -12.92
N ASP A 158 -15.44 -25.28 -12.00
CA ASP A 158 -15.17 -26.72 -11.88
C ASP A 158 -16.45 -27.50 -11.57
N ASN A 159 -17.25 -27.04 -10.61
CA ASN A 159 -18.52 -27.68 -10.26
C ASN A 159 -19.50 -27.70 -11.45
N THR A 160 -19.52 -26.62 -12.24
CA THR A 160 -20.40 -26.51 -13.42
C THR A 160 -19.91 -27.42 -14.53
N ALA A 161 -18.59 -27.48 -14.76
CA ALA A 161 -17.98 -28.35 -15.75
C ALA A 161 -18.20 -29.83 -15.41
N VAL A 162 -17.99 -30.24 -14.15
CA VAL A 162 -18.24 -31.61 -13.69
C VAL A 162 -19.70 -32.01 -13.89
N LYS A 163 -20.65 -31.11 -13.58
CA LYS A 163 -22.09 -31.35 -13.84
C LYS A 163 -22.40 -31.52 -15.33
N ALA A 164 -21.67 -30.83 -16.19
CA ALA A 164 -21.77 -30.96 -17.65
C ALA A 164 -20.98 -32.17 -18.20
N GLY A 165 -20.33 -32.97 -17.35
CA GLY A 165 -19.46 -34.08 -17.79
C GLY A 165 -18.14 -33.63 -18.42
N CYS A 166 -17.73 -32.37 -18.22
CA CYS A 166 -16.51 -31.79 -18.75
C CYS A 166 -15.36 -31.84 -17.73
N ILE A 167 -14.15 -32.07 -18.22
CA ILE A 167 -12.92 -31.99 -17.41
C ILE A 167 -12.30 -30.60 -17.60
N VAL A 168 -12.00 -29.92 -16.49
CA VAL A 168 -11.31 -28.61 -16.51
C VAL A 168 -9.80 -28.82 -16.56
N LEU A 169 -9.16 -28.28 -17.59
CA LEU A 169 -7.71 -28.24 -17.71
C LEU A 169 -7.19 -26.86 -17.30
N TRP A 170 -6.32 -26.84 -16.28
CA TRP A 170 -5.68 -25.60 -15.82
C TRP A 170 -4.35 -25.41 -16.54
N LEU A 171 -4.17 -24.23 -17.14
CA LEU A 171 -2.93 -23.84 -17.79
C LEU A 171 -2.04 -23.07 -16.79
N PRO A 172 -0.72 -23.30 -16.81
CA PRO A 172 0.22 -22.49 -16.04
C PRO A 172 0.10 -21.00 -16.39
N PRO A 173 0.26 -20.09 -15.41
CA PRO A 173 0.25 -18.66 -15.68
C PRO A 173 1.38 -18.28 -16.64
N TYR A 174 1.12 -17.34 -17.56
CA TYR A 174 2.08 -16.84 -18.58
C TYR A 174 2.51 -17.84 -19.67
N HIS A 175 1.84 -18.99 -19.78
CA HIS A 175 2.15 -20.00 -20.79
C HIS A 175 1.04 -20.13 -21.85
N CYS A 176 0.90 -19.11 -22.69
CA CYS A 176 -0.13 -19.07 -23.74
C CYS A 176 0.10 -20.10 -24.86
N GLU A 177 1.31 -20.66 -24.99
CA GLU A 177 1.67 -21.71 -25.94
C GLU A 177 0.94 -23.05 -25.71
N PHE A 178 0.33 -23.22 -24.53
CA PHE A 178 -0.48 -24.38 -24.18
C PHE A 178 -1.98 -24.14 -24.39
N ASN A 179 -2.39 -22.90 -24.67
CA ASN A 179 -3.77 -22.57 -24.94
C ASN A 179 -4.07 -22.76 -26.43
N ALA A 180 -4.79 -23.84 -26.77
CA ALA A 180 -5.09 -24.19 -28.16
C ALA A 180 -5.88 -23.11 -28.93
N ILE A 181 -6.54 -22.18 -28.21
CA ILE A 181 -7.30 -21.10 -28.84
C ILE A 181 -6.40 -19.99 -29.40
N GLU A 182 -5.18 -19.79 -28.86
CA GLU A 182 -4.26 -18.73 -29.27
C GLU A 182 -3.79 -18.88 -30.74
N PRO A 183 -3.30 -20.05 -31.20
CA PRO A 183 -2.93 -20.21 -32.61
C PRO A 183 -4.14 -20.11 -33.55
N VAL A 184 -5.32 -20.55 -33.10
CA VAL A 184 -6.57 -20.41 -33.86
C VAL A 184 -6.94 -18.94 -34.02
N TRP A 185 -6.90 -18.16 -32.93
CA TRP A 185 -7.15 -16.72 -32.94
C TRP A 185 -6.13 -15.96 -33.78
N ALA A 186 -4.85 -16.32 -33.73
CA ALA A 186 -3.84 -15.69 -34.58
C ALA A 186 -4.18 -15.87 -36.07
N LYS A 187 -4.54 -17.08 -36.48
CA LYS A 187 -4.93 -17.38 -37.87
C LYS A 187 -6.19 -16.61 -38.30
N VAL A 188 -7.20 -16.58 -37.45
CA VAL A 188 -8.45 -15.85 -37.73
C VAL A 188 -8.18 -14.34 -37.84
N LYS A 189 -7.46 -13.75 -36.88
CA LYS A 189 -7.13 -12.32 -36.89
C LYS A 189 -6.34 -11.92 -38.13
N ASN A 190 -5.31 -12.68 -38.49
CA ASN A 190 -4.52 -12.43 -39.70
C ASN A 190 -5.36 -12.54 -40.98
N GLY A 191 -6.40 -13.38 -40.96
CA GLY A 191 -7.36 -13.52 -42.05
C GLY A 191 -8.39 -12.39 -42.13
N VAL A 192 -8.73 -11.73 -41.02
CA VAL A 192 -9.70 -10.62 -40.97
C VAL A 192 -9.04 -9.27 -41.26
N ALA A 193 -7.83 -9.05 -40.73
CA ALA A 193 -7.10 -7.78 -40.81
C ALA A 193 -7.04 -7.14 -42.22
N PRO A 194 -6.72 -7.86 -43.31
CA PRO A 194 -6.60 -7.23 -44.63
C PRO A 194 -7.94 -6.82 -45.27
N TYR A 195 -9.05 -7.40 -44.81
CA TYR A 195 -10.40 -7.13 -45.34
C TYR A 195 -11.22 -6.20 -44.44
N ASN A 196 -10.75 -5.93 -43.22
CA ASN A 196 -11.37 -4.99 -42.31
C ASN A 196 -10.96 -3.54 -42.62
N ARG A 197 -11.43 -3.02 -43.77
CA ARG A 197 -11.10 -1.66 -44.23
C ARG A 197 -12.09 -0.61 -43.75
N ASP A 198 -13.36 -1.00 -43.63
CA ASP A 198 -14.45 -0.06 -43.35
C ASP A 198 -14.74 0.08 -41.85
N LEU A 199 -14.07 -0.73 -41.00
CA LEU A 199 -14.20 -0.78 -39.54
C LEU A 199 -15.64 -0.97 -39.02
N GLN A 200 -16.57 -1.35 -39.90
CA GLN A 200 -17.96 -1.65 -39.58
C GLN A 200 -18.08 -3.05 -38.98
N LEU A 201 -18.84 -3.16 -37.89
CA LEU A 201 -19.04 -4.43 -37.19
C LEU A 201 -19.76 -5.47 -38.06
N SER A 202 -20.69 -5.05 -38.91
CA SER A 202 -21.41 -5.93 -39.85
C SER A 202 -20.47 -6.61 -40.84
N THR A 203 -19.54 -5.85 -41.42
CA THR A 203 -18.52 -6.36 -42.34
C THR A 203 -17.56 -7.31 -41.61
N VAL A 204 -17.14 -6.95 -40.40
CA VAL A 204 -16.26 -7.79 -39.58
C VAL A 204 -16.94 -9.12 -39.21
N ASP A 205 -18.22 -9.11 -38.85
CA ASP A 205 -18.95 -10.31 -38.42
C ASP A 205 -19.12 -11.33 -39.57
N ALA A 206 -19.41 -10.84 -40.77
CA ALA A 206 -19.47 -11.67 -41.98
C ALA A 206 -18.11 -12.33 -42.28
N ILE A 207 -17.04 -11.54 -42.29
CA ILE A 207 -15.68 -12.03 -42.56
C ILE A 207 -15.23 -13.00 -41.46
N LEU A 208 -15.50 -12.68 -40.20
CA LEU A 208 -15.15 -13.51 -39.05
C LEU A 208 -15.82 -14.88 -39.14
N SER A 209 -17.12 -14.91 -39.40
CA SER A 209 -17.89 -16.14 -39.57
C SER A 209 -17.29 -17.03 -40.67
N ASP A 210 -16.88 -16.45 -41.80
CA ASP A 210 -16.27 -17.20 -42.89
C ASP A 210 -14.86 -17.68 -42.57
N LYS A 211 -14.02 -16.87 -41.91
CA LYS A 211 -12.67 -17.27 -41.48
C LYS A 211 -12.72 -18.35 -40.40
N ILE A 212 -13.70 -18.33 -39.50
CA ILE A 212 -13.93 -19.41 -38.53
C ILE A 212 -14.30 -20.71 -39.27
N LYS A 213 -15.21 -20.66 -40.25
CA LYS A 213 -15.56 -21.84 -41.08
C LYS A 213 -14.34 -22.39 -41.82
N GLN A 214 -13.53 -21.52 -42.42
CA GLN A 214 -12.29 -21.91 -43.11
C GLN A 214 -11.27 -22.55 -42.15
N THR A 215 -11.15 -21.99 -40.94
CA THR A 215 -10.22 -22.50 -39.92
C THR A 215 -10.68 -23.85 -39.36
N LYS A 216 -11.99 -24.05 -39.14
CA LYS A 216 -12.57 -25.36 -38.76
C LYS A 216 -12.26 -26.43 -39.81
N ARG A 217 -12.43 -26.14 -41.10
CA ARG A 217 -12.08 -27.06 -42.20
C ARG A 217 -10.59 -27.40 -42.24
N SER A 218 -9.73 -26.44 -41.93
CA SER A 218 -8.27 -26.63 -41.86
C SER A 218 -7.78 -27.31 -40.57
N ALA A 219 -8.52 -27.21 -39.47
CA ALA A 219 -8.18 -27.81 -38.17
C ALA A 219 -8.46 -29.32 -38.10
N ALA A 220 -9.24 -29.87 -39.04
CA ALA A 220 -9.35 -31.31 -39.29
C ALA A 220 -8.05 -31.93 -39.90
N SER A 221 -7.02 -31.10 -40.16
CA SER A 221 -5.71 -31.53 -40.64
C SER A 221 -4.80 -31.97 -39.46
N PRO A 222 -4.02 -33.06 -39.60
CA PRO A 222 -3.31 -33.74 -38.50
C PRO A 222 -2.31 -32.89 -37.68
N MET A 223 -1.95 -31.68 -38.14
CA MET A 223 -1.07 -30.77 -37.38
C MET A 223 -1.68 -30.27 -36.05
N PHE A 224 -3.00 -30.08 -35.96
CA PHE A 224 -3.62 -29.62 -34.70
C PHE A 224 -3.73 -30.74 -33.67
N ALA A 225 -3.94 -31.99 -34.11
CA ALA A 225 -3.94 -33.16 -33.23
C ALA A 225 -2.55 -33.45 -32.64
N ALA A 226 -1.48 -33.19 -33.39
CA ALA A 226 -0.10 -33.44 -32.98
C ALA A 226 0.44 -32.47 -31.90
N ILE A 227 -0.05 -31.22 -31.88
CA ILE A 227 0.38 -30.19 -30.91
C ILE A 227 -0.17 -30.49 -29.50
N SER A 228 -1.40 -31.02 -29.41
CA SER A 228 -2.00 -31.39 -28.11
C SER A 228 -1.32 -32.61 -27.47
N LEU A 229 -0.98 -33.64 -28.24
CA LEU A 229 -0.45 -34.89 -27.66
C LEU A 229 1.03 -34.83 -27.27
N ARG A 230 1.88 -34.08 -27.98
CA ARG A 230 3.34 -34.05 -27.70
C ARG A 230 3.75 -33.07 -26.59
N ARG A 231 2.99 -31.99 -26.35
CA ARG A 231 3.34 -30.97 -25.32
C ARG A 231 2.80 -31.30 -23.93
N LEU A 232 1.64 -31.94 -23.82
CA LEU A 232 1.05 -32.32 -22.53
C LEU A 232 1.85 -33.43 -21.83
N THR A 233 2.49 -34.34 -22.57
CA THR A 233 3.34 -35.41 -21.99
C THR A 233 4.67 -34.90 -21.44
N ALA A 234 5.15 -33.71 -21.86
CA ALA A 234 6.43 -33.17 -21.44
C ALA A 234 6.38 -32.44 -20.07
N GLN A 235 5.25 -31.77 -19.75
CA GLN A 235 5.07 -31.04 -18.49
C GLN A 235 4.67 -31.93 -17.31
N ASN A 236 4.00 -33.07 -17.56
CA ASN A 236 3.56 -33.99 -16.51
C ASN A 236 4.70 -34.75 -15.80
N LYS A 237 5.95 -34.60 -16.27
CA LYS A 237 7.16 -35.11 -15.59
C LYS A 237 7.69 -34.17 -14.49
N HIS A 238 7.23 -32.91 -14.41
CA HIS A 238 7.76 -31.93 -13.46
C HIS A 238 6.77 -31.49 -12.38
N THR A 239 5.48 -31.76 -12.53
CA THR A 239 4.46 -31.51 -11.51
C THR A 239 4.07 -32.82 -10.84
N ARG A 240 4.66 -33.11 -9.67
CA ARG A 240 4.24 -34.21 -8.79
C ARG A 240 2.83 -33.94 -8.24
N HIS A 241 1.79 -34.09 -9.04
CA HIS A 241 0.44 -34.44 -8.58
C HIS A 241 -0.28 -35.19 -9.72
N LYS A 242 -0.15 -36.52 -9.67
CA LYS A 242 -1.05 -37.55 -10.21
C LYS A 242 -2.22 -37.05 -11.10
N LEU A 243 -2.15 -37.23 -12.41
CA LEU A 243 -2.70 -38.41 -13.11
C LEU A 243 -2.39 -38.31 -14.61
N CYS A 244 -1.81 -39.36 -15.16
CA CYS A 244 -1.74 -39.61 -16.59
C CYS A 244 -2.20 -41.06 -16.77
N ILE A 245 -3.38 -41.29 -17.33
CA ILE A 245 -3.67 -42.43 -18.20
C ILE A 245 -4.67 -41.95 -19.26
N ILE A 246 -4.22 -41.91 -20.50
CA ILE A 246 -5.06 -42.02 -21.68
C ILE A 246 -5.21 -43.52 -21.92
N SER A 247 -6.42 -44.08 -21.85
CA SER A 247 -6.81 -45.21 -22.70
C SER A 247 -8.33 -45.30 -22.84
N SER A 248 -8.78 -45.12 -24.08
CA SER A 248 -9.91 -45.73 -24.77
C SER A 248 -10.81 -46.68 -23.95
N GLN A 249 -12.10 -46.38 -23.90
CA GLN A 249 -13.14 -47.05 -24.69
C GLN A 249 -14.30 -46.07 -24.93
#